data_AF-A0A8C9HAX0-F1
#
_entry.id   AF-A0A8C9HAX0-F1
#
_cell.length_a   1.000
_cell.length_b   1.000
_cell.length_c   1.000
_cell.angle_alpha   90.00
_cell.angle_beta   90.00
_cell.angle_gamma   90.00
#
_symmetry.space_group_name_H-M   'P 1'
#
loop_
_entity.id
_entity.type
_entity.pdbx_description
1 polymer ?
#
loop_
_entity_poly.entity_id
_entity_poly.type
_entity_poly.pdbx_seq_one_letter_code
_entity_poly.pdbx_strand_id
1 'polypeptide(L)'
;MARTDEKGKSMLNQWLRVKELNDDKAFFKIPKNVNEVEDLESAVSYRKHIIKEICAKIREIQNYTLSDQHIRELNDQINKLIFIKNKWEIRIIELGGPDYQTESNTLINAYCSELKGNNNYKYFGAAKNLKGVKELLFKENEERKKFILKKKKEKRNLNKFVNIHYFGYCDEENEMLLKEELKIQKKLKKNDLKILKKLRSLKNND
;
A
#
# COMPACT_ATOMS: atom_id res chain seq x y z
N MET A 1 45.58 36.78 14.87
CA MET A 1 44.24 36.29 14.45
C MET A 1 43.63 35.55 15.62
N ALA A 2 42.48 36.01 16.14
CA ALA A 2 41.77 35.30 17.22
C ALA A 2 41.38 33.88 16.78
N ARG A 3 41.36 32.94 17.73
CA ARG A 3 41.00 31.53 17.46
C ARG A 3 39.54 31.45 16.97
N THR A 4 39.21 30.44 16.18
CA THR A 4 37.89 30.26 15.56
C THR A 4 36.76 30.27 16.61
N ASP A 5 37.03 29.75 17.81
CA ASP A 5 36.09 29.75 18.94
C ASP A 5 35.80 31.15 19.51
N GLU A 6 36.80 32.03 19.54
CA GLU A 6 36.64 33.42 20.00
C GLU A 6 35.90 34.25 18.96
N LYS A 7 36.21 34.03 17.67
CA LYS A 7 35.44 34.61 16.56
C LYS A 7 33.99 34.15 16.61
N GLY A 8 33.72 32.88 16.89
CA GLY A 8 32.37 32.34 17.04
C GLY A 8 31.56 32.96 18.18
N LYS A 9 32.24 33.47 19.23
CA LYS A 9 31.61 34.17 20.37
C LYS A 9 31.49 35.68 20.17
N SER A 10 31.93 36.23 19.04
CA SER A 10 31.77 37.64 18.73
C SER A 10 30.28 38.03 18.73
N MET A 11 29.97 39.24 19.20
CA MET A 11 28.61 39.77 19.29
C MET A 11 27.88 39.73 17.93
N LEU A 12 28.58 39.95 16.82
CA LEU A 12 28.01 39.85 15.47
C LEU A 12 27.61 38.41 15.12
N ASN A 13 28.47 37.43 15.45
CA ASN A 13 28.18 36.02 15.18
C ASN A 13 27.10 35.49 16.13
N GLN A 14 27.06 35.97 17.36
CA GLN A 14 25.96 35.68 18.28
C GLN A 14 24.64 36.29 17.77
N TRP A 15 24.65 37.51 17.22
CA TRP A 15 23.47 38.15 16.63
C TRP A 15 23.01 37.44 15.35
N LEU A 16 23.92 37.09 14.44
CA LEU A 16 23.64 36.28 13.25
C LEU A 16 23.01 34.94 13.65
N ARG A 17 23.59 34.25 14.62
CA ARG A 17 23.04 32.98 15.14
C ARG A 17 21.65 33.16 15.77
N VAL A 18 21.42 34.24 16.51
CA VAL A 18 20.09 34.55 17.07
C VAL A 18 19.08 34.88 15.97
N LYS A 19 19.51 35.53 14.88
CA LYS A 19 18.67 35.81 13.71
C LYS A 19 18.29 34.52 12.96
N GLU A 20 19.26 33.65 12.69
CA GLU A 20 19.03 32.31 12.11
C GLU A 20 18.10 31.48 13.01
N LEU A 21 18.35 31.47 14.32
CA LEU A 21 17.49 30.77 15.28
C LEU A 21 16.08 31.37 15.36
N ASN A 22 15.89 32.67 15.11
CA ASN A 22 14.56 33.26 15.02
C ASN A 22 13.80 32.80 13.78
N ASP A 23 14.49 32.55 12.67
CA ASP A 23 13.91 31.93 11.48
C ASP A 23 13.60 30.44 11.73
N ASP A 24 14.43 29.74 12.51
CA ASP A 24 14.25 28.32 12.90
C ASP A 24 13.26 28.08 14.05
N LYS A 25 12.78 29.13 14.74
CA LYS A 25 11.76 29.06 15.82
C LYS A 25 10.38 28.55 15.35
N ALA A 26 10.24 28.17 14.08
CA ALA A 26 9.07 27.46 13.57
C ALA A 26 8.74 26.18 14.37
N PHE A 27 9.73 25.55 15.03
CA PHE A 27 9.51 24.32 15.79
C PHE A 27 8.63 24.49 17.06
N PHE A 28 8.79 25.61 17.77
CA PHE A 28 7.98 25.93 18.96
C PHE A 28 6.59 26.45 18.64
N LYS A 29 6.24 26.54 17.35
CA LYS A 29 4.95 27.07 16.87
C LYS A 29 3.99 26.00 16.37
N ILE A 30 4.37 24.70 16.34
CA ILE A 30 3.43 23.65 15.94
C ILE A 30 2.30 23.63 16.98
N PRO A 31 1.07 24.03 16.62
CA PRO A 31 -0.02 24.07 17.58
C PRO A 31 -0.41 22.65 17.96
N LYS A 32 -0.81 22.46 19.22
CA LYS A 32 -1.22 21.15 19.74
C LYS A 32 -2.48 20.65 19.03
N ASN A 33 -3.36 21.57 18.64
CA ASN A 33 -4.58 21.30 17.90
C ASN A 33 -4.39 21.67 16.43
N VAL A 34 -4.64 20.70 15.56
CA VAL A 34 -4.49 20.86 14.10
C VAL A 34 -5.58 21.79 13.54
N ASN A 35 -6.77 21.79 14.15
CA ASN A 35 -7.93 22.51 13.66
C ASN A 35 -7.85 24.04 13.85
N GLU A 36 -6.97 24.51 14.73
CA GLU A 36 -6.77 25.95 14.98
C GLU A 36 -6.07 26.67 13.82
N VAL A 37 -5.46 25.92 12.90
CA VAL A 37 -4.73 26.47 11.76
C VAL A 37 -5.62 26.51 10.53
N GLU A 38 -5.82 27.71 10.00
CA GLU A 38 -6.59 27.96 8.77
C GLU A 38 -5.67 28.22 7.55
N ASP A 39 -4.39 28.52 7.78
CA ASP A 39 -3.43 28.81 6.72
C ASP A 39 -2.84 27.54 6.09
N LEU A 40 -2.95 27.42 4.76
CA LEU A 40 -2.41 26.28 4.01
C LEU A 40 -0.88 26.19 4.07
N GLU A 41 -0.18 27.32 3.92
CA GLU A 41 1.28 27.38 3.87
C GLU A 41 1.92 26.95 5.20
N SER A 42 1.32 27.36 6.32
CA SER A 42 1.79 26.96 7.64
C SER A 42 1.56 25.47 7.89
N ALA A 43 0.40 24.92 7.49
CA ALA A 43 0.11 23.49 7.59
C ALA A 43 1.12 22.62 6.80
N VAL A 44 1.46 23.04 5.58
CA VAL A 44 2.48 22.37 4.76
C VAL A 44 3.87 22.46 5.43
N SER A 45 4.20 23.61 6.03
CA SER A 45 5.46 23.80 6.75
C SER A 45 5.56 22.90 7.97
N TYR A 46 4.51 22.80 8.78
CA TYR A 46 4.44 21.88 9.93
C TYR A 46 4.60 20.42 9.51
N ARG A 47 3.95 20.01 8.41
CA ARG A 47 4.15 18.67 7.83
C ARG A 47 5.62 18.42 7.49
N LYS A 48 6.30 19.37 6.82
CA LYS A 48 7.73 19.25 6.50
C LYS A 48 8.60 19.12 7.75
N HIS A 49 8.31 19.89 8.79
CA HIS A 49 9.03 19.80 10.07
C HIS A 49 8.87 18.42 10.72
N ILE A 50 7.65 17.89 10.80
CA ILE A 50 7.39 16.56 11.35
C ILE A 50 8.11 15.47 10.56
N ILE A 51 8.14 15.58 9.22
CA ILE A 51 8.89 14.63 8.38
C ILE A 51 10.39 14.68 8.67
N LYS A 52 10.98 15.88 8.84
CA LYS A 52 12.39 16.02 9.20
C LYS A 52 12.71 15.35 10.54
N GLU A 53 11.84 15.51 11.54
CA GLU A 53 12.00 14.82 12.83
C GLU A 53 11.88 13.30 12.72
N ILE A 54 10.90 12.80 11.95
CA ILE A 54 10.77 11.37 11.68
C ILE A 54 12.06 10.84 11.07
N CYS A 55 12.63 11.54 10.07
CA CYS A 55 13.90 11.15 9.46
C CYS A 55 15.06 11.17 10.47
N ALA A 56 15.14 12.16 11.36
CA ALA A 56 16.17 12.22 12.40
C ALA A 56 16.08 11.03 13.36
N LYS A 57 14.88 10.69 13.84
CA LYS A 57 14.66 9.55 14.73
C LYS A 57 14.88 8.20 14.03
N ILE A 58 14.55 8.08 12.75
CA ILE A 58 14.86 6.87 11.97
C ILE A 58 16.38 6.67 11.90
N ARG A 59 17.15 7.75 11.67
CA ARG A 59 18.62 7.67 11.68
C ARG A 59 19.15 7.26 13.05
N GLU A 60 18.55 7.76 14.12
CA GLU A 60 18.90 7.40 15.49
C GLU A 60 18.63 5.92 15.79
N ILE A 61 17.48 5.38 15.37
CA ILE A 61 17.13 3.95 15.52
C ILE A 61 18.10 3.04 14.75
N GLN A 62 18.68 3.50 13.64
CA GLN A 62 19.64 2.71 12.87
C GLN A 62 20.98 2.53 13.60
N ASN A 63 21.26 3.31 14.64
CA ASN A 63 22.45 3.14 15.46
C ASN A 63 22.32 1.89 16.34
N TYR A 64 23.10 0.86 16.04
CA TYR A 64 23.01 -0.47 16.68
C TYR A 64 23.50 -0.53 18.14
N THR A 65 24.10 0.54 18.66
CA THR A 65 24.68 0.61 20.01
C THR A 65 23.64 0.91 21.10
N LEU A 66 22.39 1.13 20.71
CA LEU A 66 21.31 1.57 21.58
C LEU A 66 20.67 0.40 22.34
N SER A 67 20.25 0.64 23.59
CA SER A 67 19.50 -0.34 24.38
C SER A 67 18.14 -0.64 23.75
N ASP A 68 17.71 -1.91 23.82
CA ASP A 68 16.41 -2.38 23.34
C ASP A 68 15.22 -1.54 23.88
N GLN A 69 15.31 -1.06 25.12
CA GLN A 69 14.27 -0.20 25.71
C GLN A 69 14.19 1.14 25.00
N HIS A 70 15.33 1.76 24.75
CA HIS A 70 15.38 3.06 24.08
C HIS A 70 14.96 2.95 22.61
N ILE A 71 15.27 1.84 21.93
CA ILE A 71 14.76 1.54 20.58
C ILE A 71 13.22 1.49 20.58
N ARG A 72 12.58 0.92 21.61
CA ARG A 72 11.10 0.90 21.72
C ARG A 72 10.54 2.30 21.90
N GLU A 73 11.14 3.10 22.78
CA GLU A 73 10.72 4.49 23.00
C GLU A 73 10.83 5.33 21.73
N LEU A 74 11.94 5.21 20.99
CA LEU A 74 12.12 5.88 19.71
C LEU A 74 11.07 5.42 18.69
N ASN A 75 10.76 4.13 18.65
CA ASN A 75 9.72 3.60 17.77
C ASN A 75 8.33 4.15 18.13
N ASP A 76 8.00 4.24 19.42
CA ASP A 76 6.76 4.88 19.90
C ASP A 76 6.70 6.35 19.52
N GLN A 77 7.80 7.07 19.68
CA GLN A 77 7.89 8.48 19.30
C GLN A 77 7.69 8.66 17.79
N ILE A 78 8.27 7.82 16.95
CA ILE A 78 8.06 7.86 15.49
C ILE A 78 6.59 7.59 15.17
N ASN A 79 5.97 6.59 15.78
CA ASN A 79 4.55 6.28 15.57
C ASN A 79 3.64 7.46 15.98
N LYS A 80 3.95 8.15 17.09
CA LYS A 80 3.26 9.38 17.49
C LYS A 80 3.43 10.48 16.43
N LEU A 81 4.63 10.70 15.92
CA LEU A 81 4.88 11.69 14.87
C LEU A 81 4.16 11.37 13.56
N ILE A 82 4.08 10.09 13.17
CA ILE A 82 3.34 9.65 11.98
C ILE A 82 1.84 9.91 12.15
N PHE A 83 1.30 9.67 13.35
CA PHE A 83 -0.09 9.97 13.65
C PHE A 83 -0.39 11.47 13.52
N ILE A 84 0.47 12.33 14.08
CA ILE A 84 0.36 13.79 13.96
C ILE A 84 0.50 14.21 12.49
N LYS A 85 1.46 13.65 11.75
CA LYS A 85 1.65 13.88 10.30
C LYS A 85 0.38 13.55 9.52
N ASN A 86 -0.26 12.41 9.78
CA ASN A 86 -1.52 12.02 9.13
C ASN A 86 -2.64 13.03 9.43
N LYS A 87 -2.73 13.54 10.66
CA LYS A 87 -3.71 14.60 11.00
C LYS A 87 -3.45 15.88 10.21
N TRP A 88 -2.20 16.31 10.08
CA TRP A 88 -1.85 17.47 9.25
C TRP A 88 -2.14 17.23 7.77
N GLU A 89 -1.92 16.01 7.25
CA GLU A 89 -2.26 15.67 5.87
C GLU A 89 -3.78 15.73 5.64
N ILE A 90 -4.61 15.25 6.58
CA ILE A 90 -6.07 15.41 6.49
C ILE A 90 -6.46 16.89 6.52
N ARG A 91 -5.85 17.69 7.40
CA ARG A 91 -6.14 19.13 7.49
C ARG A 91 -5.78 19.89 6.22
N ILE A 92 -4.66 19.53 5.58
CA ILE A 92 -4.28 20.13 4.29
C ILE A 92 -5.35 19.85 3.23
N ILE A 93 -5.92 18.65 3.21
CA ILE A 93 -7.01 18.28 2.29
C ILE A 93 -8.28 19.08 2.60
N GLU A 94 -8.65 19.22 3.88
CA GLU A 94 -9.79 20.03 4.30
C GLU A 94 -9.66 21.51 3.90
N LEU A 95 -8.43 22.05 3.91
CA LEU A 95 -8.12 23.40 3.45
C LEU A 95 -8.07 23.54 1.92
N GLY A 96 -8.35 22.47 1.16
CA GLY A 96 -8.32 22.47 -0.31
C GLY A 96 -6.92 22.30 -0.91
N GLY A 97 -5.97 21.79 -0.13
CA GLY A 97 -4.61 21.49 -0.57
C GLY A 97 -4.46 20.14 -1.27
N PRO A 98 -3.24 19.82 -1.77
CA PRO A 98 -2.96 18.57 -2.47
C PRO A 98 -2.90 17.34 -1.55
N ASP A 99 -3.29 16.18 -2.11
CA ASP A 99 -3.31 14.89 -1.42
C ASP A 99 -1.91 14.30 -1.27
N TYR A 100 -1.37 14.39 -0.06
CA TYR A 100 -0.04 13.88 0.27
C TYR A 100 -0.01 12.46 0.84
N GLN A 101 -1.16 11.87 1.14
CA GLN A 101 -1.26 10.59 1.83
C GLN A 101 -0.71 9.42 0.99
N THR A 102 -0.90 9.46 -0.33
CA THR A 102 -0.46 8.39 -1.24
C THR A 102 1.06 8.26 -1.23
N GLU A 103 1.77 9.34 -1.55
CA GLU A 103 3.23 9.40 -1.55
C GLU A 103 3.80 9.10 -0.16
N SER A 104 3.25 9.73 0.88
CA SER A 104 3.77 9.56 2.24
C SER A 104 3.65 8.12 2.73
N ASN A 105 2.54 7.44 2.43
CA ASN A 105 2.34 6.04 2.78
C ASN A 105 3.30 5.11 2.03
N THR A 106 3.56 5.36 0.74
CA THR A 106 4.53 4.54 -0.01
C THR A 106 5.94 4.60 0.58
N LEU A 107 6.41 5.80 0.92
CA LEU A 107 7.74 6.00 1.53
C LEU A 107 7.83 5.33 2.90
N ILE A 108 6.82 5.55 3.76
CA ILE A 108 6.80 4.95 5.10
C ILE A 108 6.78 3.41 5.00
N ASN A 109 5.98 2.85 4.10
CA ASN A 109 5.87 1.41 3.91
C ASN A 109 7.17 0.77 3.39
N ALA A 110 8.01 1.51 2.67
CA ALA A 110 9.31 1.02 2.22
C ALA A 110 10.30 0.80 3.38
N TYR A 111 10.32 1.71 4.36
CA TYR A 111 11.21 1.61 5.53
C TYR A 111 10.60 0.81 6.69
N CYS A 112 9.27 0.69 6.73
CA CYS A 112 8.52 0.04 7.79
C CYS A 112 8.30 -1.46 7.54
N SER A 113 8.12 -2.21 8.62
CA SER A 113 7.43 -3.49 8.59
C SER A 113 6.24 -3.40 9.55
N GLU A 114 5.06 -3.67 9.02
CA GLU A 114 3.81 -3.69 9.77
C GLU A 114 3.47 -5.12 10.15
N LEU A 115 2.98 -5.31 11.38
CA LEU A 115 2.31 -6.53 11.78
C LEU A 115 0.85 -6.45 11.34
N LYS A 116 0.35 -7.45 10.63
CA LYS A 116 -1.06 -7.51 10.22
C LYS A 116 -1.93 -7.97 11.38
N GLY A 117 -2.82 -7.09 11.83
CA GLY A 117 -3.84 -7.39 12.85
C GLY A 117 -3.96 -6.32 13.94
N ASN A 118 -2.90 -5.54 14.20
CA ASN A 118 -2.92 -4.48 15.21
C ASN A 118 -2.73 -3.10 14.57
N ASN A 119 -3.82 -2.32 14.60
CA ASN A 119 -3.92 -0.86 14.44
C ASN A 119 -2.62 -0.11 14.20
N ASN A 120 -2.32 0.21 12.94
CA ASN A 120 -1.46 1.32 12.47
C ASN A 120 -0.07 1.49 13.14
N TYR A 121 0.40 0.52 13.93
CA TYR A 121 1.64 0.61 14.68
C TYR A 121 2.76 -0.01 13.86
N LYS A 122 3.80 0.80 13.63
CA LYS A 122 4.85 0.51 12.67
C LYS A 122 6.16 0.25 13.41
N TYR A 123 6.93 -0.74 12.96
CA TYR A 123 8.28 -1.00 13.47
C TYR A 123 9.32 -0.56 12.44
N PHE A 124 10.25 0.29 12.87
CA PHE A 124 11.28 0.90 12.01
C PHE A 124 12.68 0.33 12.31
N GLY A 125 13.48 0.12 11.26
CA GLY A 125 14.91 -0.20 11.39
C GLY A 125 15.23 -1.31 12.41
N ALA A 126 16.09 -1.00 13.39
CA ALA A 126 16.51 -1.91 14.45
C ALA A 126 15.37 -2.39 15.36
N ALA A 127 14.25 -1.65 15.44
CA ALA A 127 13.09 -2.06 16.23
C ALA A 127 12.45 -3.37 15.70
N LYS A 128 12.66 -3.70 14.42
CA LYS A 128 12.23 -4.99 13.84
C LYS A 128 13.02 -6.18 14.38
N ASN A 129 14.23 -5.94 14.87
CA ASN A 129 15.16 -6.98 15.32
C ASN A 129 14.97 -7.32 16.81
N LEU A 130 14.10 -6.61 17.53
CA LEU A 130 13.78 -6.90 18.92
C LEU A 130 13.27 -8.33 19.08
N LYS A 131 13.79 -9.04 20.09
CA LYS A 131 13.37 -10.39 20.47
C LYS A 131 11.88 -10.37 20.81
N GLY A 132 11.06 -11.16 20.11
CA GLY A 132 9.59 -11.12 20.15
C GLY A 132 8.96 -10.48 18.91
N VAL A 133 9.30 -9.21 18.58
CA VAL A 133 8.78 -8.54 17.36
C VAL A 133 9.26 -9.27 16.11
N LYS A 134 10.54 -9.66 16.08
CA LYS A 134 11.13 -10.42 14.98
C LYS A 134 10.43 -11.75 14.74
N GLU A 135 10.06 -12.45 15.81
CA GLU A 135 9.40 -13.76 15.73
C GLU A 135 7.98 -13.64 15.18
N LEU A 136 7.24 -12.62 15.63
CA LEU A 136 5.90 -12.31 15.11
C LEU A 136 5.94 -11.94 13.62
N LEU A 137 6.86 -11.04 13.24
CA LEU A 137 7.06 -10.66 11.84
C LEU A 137 7.46 -11.85 10.98
N PHE A 138 8.29 -12.75 11.50
CA PHE A 138 8.71 -13.94 10.75
C PHE A 138 7.53 -14.90 10.53
N LYS A 139 6.78 -15.25 11.59
CA LYS A 139 5.58 -16.09 11.51
C LYS A 139 4.58 -15.53 10.51
N GLU A 140 4.30 -14.24 10.58
CA GLU A 140 3.37 -13.58 9.66
C GLU A 140 3.88 -13.61 8.20
N ASN A 141 5.17 -13.34 7.99
CA ASN A 141 5.75 -13.43 6.65
C ASN A 141 5.64 -14.84 6.08
N GLU A 142 5.81 -15.87 6.89
CA GLU A 142 5.58 -17.25 6.46
C GLU A 142 4.11 -17.51 6.13
N GLU A 143 3.18 -17.06 6.96
CA GLU A 143 1.73 -17.17 6.70
C GLU A 143 1.33 -16.45 5.41
N ARG A 144 1.87 -15.25 5.18
CA ARG A 144 1.67 -14.49 3.94
C ARG A 144 2.22 -15.23 2.73
N LYS A 145 3.43 -15.79 2.82
CA LYS A 145 4.02 -16.62 1.75
C LYS A 145 3.16 -17.85 1.48
N LYS A 146 2.70 -18.54 2.52
CA LYS A 146 1.80 -19.71 2.42
C LYS A 146 0.48 -19.34 1.74
N PHE A 147 -0.13 -18.21 2.12
CA PHE A 147 -1.36 -17.73 1.50
C PHE A 147 -1.19 -17.36 0.03
N ILE A 148 -0.12 -16.64 -0.32
CA ILE A 148 0.20 -16.31 -1.72
C ILE A 148 0.42 -17.58 -2.52
N LEU A 149 1.15 -18.55 -1.97
CA LEU A 149 1.39 -19.84 -2.62
C LEU A 149 0.09 -20.61 -2.82
N LYS A 150 -0.80 -20.62 -1.82
CA LYS A 150 -2.13 -21.25 -1.92
C LYS A 150 -2.96 -20.61 -3.03
N LYS A 151 -3.06 -19.28 -3.09
CA LYS A 151 -3.74 -18.57 -4.18
C LYS A 151 -3.12 -18.85 -5.55
N LYS A 152 -1.80 -18.93 -5.67
CA LYS A 152 -1.13 -19.31 -6.92
C LYS A 152 -1.44 -20.74 -7.32
N LYS A 153 -1.48 -21.68 -6.36
CA LYS A 153 -1.89 -23.08 -6.59
C LYS A 153 -3.35 -23.16 -7.02
N GLU A 154 -4.26 -22.44 -6.36
CA GLU A 154 -5.67 -22.33 -6.73
C GLU A 154 -5.83 -21.80 -8.16
N LYS A 155 -5.14 -20.70 -8.51
CA LYS A 155 -5.12 -20.17 -9.89
C LYS A 155 -4.59 -21.18 -10.90
N ARG A 156 -3.48 -21.87 -10.59
CA ARG A 156 -2.93 -22.91 -11.48
C ARG A 156 -3.88 -24.09 -11.65
N ASN A 157 -4.55 -24.51 -10.59
CA ASN A 157 -5.55 -25.59 -10.64
C ASN A 157 -6.74 -25.16 -11.49
N LEU A 158 -7.25 -23.94 -11.29
CA LEU A 158 -8.30 -23.37 -12.14
C LEU A 158 -7.87 -23.33 -13.62
N ASN A 159 -6.66 -22.89 -13.92
CA ASN A 159 -6.15 -22.84 -15.30
C ASN A 159 -5.97 -24.24 -15.93
N LYS A 160 -5.85 -25.32 -15.14
CA LYS A 160 -5.86 -26.69 -15.69
C LYS A 160 -7.25 -27.10 -16.16
N PHE A 161 -8.29 -26.69 -15.44
CA PHE A 161 -9.67 -26.98 -15.79
C PHE A 161 -10.21 -26.04 -16.88
N VAL A 162 -9.88 -24.75 -16.77
CA VAL A 162 -10.26 -23.71 -17.74
C VAL A 162 -9.13 -23.57 -18.76
N ASN A 163 -9.00 -24.56 -19.63
CA ASN A 163 -8.03 -24.56 -20.74
C ASN A 163 -8.69 -24.06 -22.05
N ILE A 164 -7.92 -23.88 -23.11
CA ILE A 164 -8.38 -23.52 -24.46
C ILE A 164 -9.50 -24.46 -24.94
N HIS A 165 -9.41 -25.74 -24.60
CA HIS A 165 -10.42 -26.76 -24.89
C HIS A 165 -11.76 -26.52 -24.18
N TYR A 166 -11.76 -25.89 -23.00
CA TYR A 166 -13.00 -25.56 -22.29
C TYR A 166 -13.84 -24.52 -23.06
N PHE A 167 -13.18 -23.66 -23.84
CA PHE A 167 -13.84 -22.68 -24.70
C PHE A 167 -14.12 -23.20 -26.12
N GLY A 168 -13.84 -24.48 -26.41
CA GLY A 168 -14.16 -25.13 -27.69
C GLY A 168 -13.29 -24.70 -28.88
N TYR A 169 -12.19 -23.98 -28.65
CA TYR A 169 -11.31 -23.50 -29.74
C TYR A 169 -10.63 -24.63 -30.56
N CYS A 170 -10.62 -25.87 -30.06
CA CYS A 170 -10.05 -27.03 -30.76
C CYS A 170 -11.12 -28.07 -31.16
N ASP A 171 -12.40 -27.73 -31.05
CA ASP A 171 -13.48 -28.70 -31.25
C ASP A 171 -13.70 -29.03 -32.75
N GLU A 172 -13.36 -28.11 -33.65
CA GLU A 172 -13.48 -28.33 -35.11
C GLU A 172 -12.59 -29.47 -35.64
N GLU A 173 -11.46 -29.72 -34.98
CA GLU A 173 -10.51 -30.78 -35.35
C GLU A 173 -10.87 -32.14 -34.69
N ASN A 174 -11.88 -32.17 -33.82
CA ASN A 174 -12.23 -33.35 -33.04
C ASN A 174 -13.16 -34.29 -33.84
N GLU A 175 -12.57 -35.27 -34.54
CA GLU A 175 -13.28 -36.20 -35.42
C GLU A 175 -14.44 -36.96 -34.76
N MET A 176 -14.35 -37.23 -33.46
CA MET A 176 -15.40 -37.92 -32.70
C MET A 176 -16.64 -37.03 -32.52
N LEU A 177 -16.42 -35.76 -32.17
CA LEU A 177 -17.47 -34.76 -32.02
C LEU A 177 -18.21 -34.55 -33.36
N LEU A 178 -17.44 -34.38 -34.45
CA LEU A 178 -17.97 -34.19 -35.80
C LEU A 178 -18.89 -35.35 -36.24
N LYS A 179 -18.52 -36.60 -35.92
CA LYS A 179 -19.34 -37.80 -36.23
C LYS A 179 -20.66 -37.78 -35.47
N GLU A 180 -20.68 -37.32 -34.22
CA GLU A 180 -21.90 -37.20 -33.43
C GLU A 180 -22.79 -36.06 -33.93
N GLU A 181 -22.22 -34.90 -34.25
CA GLU A 181 -22.93 -33.77 -34.83
C GLU A 181 -23.61 -34.16 -36.15
N LEU A 182 -22.92 -34.88 -37.04
CA LEU A 182 -23.50 -35.38 -38.29
C LEU A 182 -24.66 -36.35 -38.05
N LYS A 183 -24.60 -37.21 -37.02
CA LYS A 183 -25.72 -38.09 -36.66
C LYS A 183 -26.91 -37.30 -36.15
N ILE A 184 -26.69 -36.31 -35.29
CA ILE A 184 -27.73 -35.43 -34.74
C ILE A 184 -28.35 -34.60 -35.85
N GLN A 185 -27.55 -33.99 -36.72
CA GLN A 185 -27.99 -33.21 -37.87
C GLN A 185 -28.87 -34.04 -38.81
N LYS A 186 -28.51 -35.30 -39.08
CA LYS A 186 -29.35 -36.24 -39.87
C LYS A 186 -30.69 -36.54 -39.18
N LYS A 187 -30.72 -36.68 -37.84
CA LYS A 187 -31.96 -36.88 -37.09
C LYS A 187 -32.86 -35.64 -37.15
N LEU A 188 -32.31 -34.45 -36.96
CA LEU A 188 -33.03 -33.18 -37.06
C LEU A 188 -33.62 -32.98 -38.47
N LYS A 189 -32.80 -33.13 -39.52
CA LYS A 189 -33.27 -33.06 -40.92
C LYS A 189 -34.43 -34.02 -41.20
N LYS A 190 -34.39 -35.25 -40.68
CA LYS A 190 -35.50 -36.22 -40.82
C LYS A 190 -36.77 -35.74 -40.10
N ASN A 191 -36.64 -35.15 -38.92
CA ASN A 191 -37.76 -34.60 -38.17
C ASN A 191 -38.35 -33.37 -38.88
N ASP A 192 -37.51 -32.46 -39.36
CA ASP A 192 -37.92 -31.28 -40.12
C ASP A 192 -38.68 -31.68 -41.40
N LEU A 193 -38.19 -32.70 -42.12
CA LEU A 193 -38.87 -33.26 -43.28
C LEU A 193 -40.24 -33.86 -42.93
N LYS A 194 -40.38 -34.54 -41.79
CA LYS A 194 -41.67 -35.05 -41.32
C LYS A 194 -42.63 -33.91 -40.99
N ILE A 195 -42.15 -32.87 -40.33
CA ILE A 195 -42.94 -31.67 -39.98
C ILE A 195 -43.40 -30.97 -41.26
N LEU A 196 -42.51 -30.74 -42.23
CA LEU A 196 -42.83 -30.13 -43.52
C LEU A 196 -43.85 -30.95 -44.32
N LYS A 197 -43.73 -32.28 -44.33
CA LYS A 197 -44.74 -33.16 -44.97
C LYS A 197 -46.10 -33.02 -44.30
N LYS A 198 -46.14 -32.97 -42.96
CA LYS A 198 -47.37 -32.78 -42.19
C LYS A 198 -48.02 -31.42 -42.45
N LEU A 199 -47.23 -30.35 -42.52
CA LEU A 199 -47.71 -29.02 -42.87
C LEU A 199 -48.23 -28.95 -44.32
N ARG A 200 -47.55 -29.60 -45.26
CA ARG A 200 -47.99 -29.67 -46.66
C ARG A 200 -49.27 -30.47 -46.83
N SER A 201 -49.46 -31.56 -46.07
CA SER A 201 -50.73 -32.30 -46.09
C SER A 201 -51.89 -31.50 -45.49
N LEU A 202 -51.64 -30.67 -44.48
CA LEU A 202 -52.65 -29.77 -43.92
C LEU A 202 -53.07 -28.70 -44.95
N LYS A 203 -52.08 -28.10 -45.64
CA LYS A 203 -52.31 -27.04 -46.65
C LYS A 203 -52.95 -27.51 -47.96
N ASN A 204 -52.96 -28.81 -48.23
CA ASN A 204 -53.60 -29.42 -49.41
C ASN A 204 -55.01 -29.96 -49.09
N ASN A 205 -55.42 -29.97 -47.82
CA ASN A 205 -56.73 -30.44 -47.37
C ASN A 205 -57.70 -29.28 -47.04
N ASP A 206 -57.23 -28.04 -47.14
CA ASP A 206 -58.01 -26.80 -47.22
C ASP A 206 -58.07 -26.33 -48.68
#